data_AF-A0AAW1YTW6-F1
#
_entry.id   AF-A0AAW1YTW6-F1
#
_cell.length_a   1.000
_cell.length_b   1.000
_cell.length_c   1.000
_cell.angle_alpha   90.00
_cell.angle_beta   90.00
_cell.angle_gamma   90.00
#
_symmetry.space_group_name_H-M   'P 1'
#
loop_
_entity.id
_entity.type
_entity.pdbx_description
1 polymer ?
#
loop_
_entity_poly.entity_id
_entity_poly.type
_entity_poly.pdbx_seq_one_letter_code
_entity_poly.pdbx_strand_id
1 'polypeptide(L)'
;MGNKQTIFTDEQLDAYQDCTFFTRKEILRLHGRYHELAPHLVPMDYTNDPDVKVPLALIVNMPELKENPFRNRIVESFSEDGQGNLSFNDFVDMFSVLSEMAPRELKAIYAFKIYDFNVDNYICKEDLEKTLNKLTKEELTPEEVNLVCEKAIEEADLDGDSKLSFADFENMISRAPDFLSTFHIRI
;
A
#
# COMPACT_ATOMS: atom_id res chain seq x y z
N MET A 1 -25.87 30.75 7.29
CA MET A 1 -26.54 29.53 6.80
C MET A 1 -25.58 28.85 5.85
N GLY A 2 -24.74 27.93 6.36
CA GLY A 2 -23.79 27.23 5.52
C GLY A 2 -24.50 26.08 4.82
N ASN A 3 -24.67 26.17 3.51
CA ASN A 3 -25.00 24.99 2.71
C ASN A 3 -23.93 23.95 3.00
N LYS A 4 -24.29 22.85 3.68
CA LYS A 4 -23.44 21.67 3.72
C LYS A 4 -23.42 21.15 2.30
N GLN A 5 -22.35 21.45 1.58
CA GLN A 5 -22.12 20.84 0.28
C GLN A 5 -21.96 19.35 0.53
N THR A 6 -22.91 18.57 0.02
CA THR A 6 -22.92 17.12 0.17
C THR A 6 -21.86 16.56 -0.77
N ILE A 7 -20.75 16.07 -0.20
CA ILE A 7 -19.63 15.52 -0.98
C ILE A 7 -19.99 14.14 -1.52
N PHE A 8 -20.58 13.29 -0.67
CA PHE A 8 -21.04 11.94 -0.99
C PHE A 8 -22.50 11.75 -0.57
N THR A 9 -23.22 10.86 -1.24
CA THR A 9 -24.55 10.43 -0.79
C THR A 9 -24.44 9.62 0.51
N ASP A 10 -25.53 9.53 1.27
CA ASP A 10 -25.55 8.69 2.48
C ASP A 10 -25.29 7.22 2.15
N GLU A 11 -25.81 6.72 1.02
CA GLU A 11 -25.58 5.34 0.54
C GLU A 11 -24.10 5.08 0.19
N GLN A 12 -23.41 6.04 -0.45
CA GLN A 12 -21.98 5.94 -0.71
C GLN A 12 -21.17 5.90 0.59
N LEU A 13 -21.51 6.77 1.55
CA LEU A 13 -20.83 6.78 2.84
C LEU A 13 -21.05 5.47 3.59
N ASP A 14 -22.25 4.89 3.55
CA ASP A 14 -22.55 3.60 4.15
C ASP A 14 -21.74 2.47 3.48
N ALA A 15 -21.67 2.45 2.14
CA ALA A 15 -20.87 1.47 1.42
C ALA A 15 -19.37 1.55 1.79
N TYR A 16 -18.80 2.75 1.89
CA TYR A 16 -17.41 2.91 2.34
C TYR A 16 -17.22 2.46 3.79
N GLN A 17 -18.16 2.72 4.69
CA GLN A 17 -18.07 2.27 6.07
C GLN A 17 -18.18 0.74 6.19
N ASP A 18 -18.96 0.09 5.34
CA ASP A 18 -19.12 -1.36 5.34
C ASP A 18 -17.88 -2.07 4.76
N CYS A 19 -17.19 -1.45 3.81
CA CYS A 19 -16.03 -2.03 3.13
C CYS A 19 -14.68 -1.64 3.74
N THR A 20 -14.64 -0.66 4.66
CA THR A 20 -13.38 -0.10 5.19
C THR A 20 -13.42 0.04 6.70
N PHE A 21 -12.26 0.25 7.32
CA PHE A 21 -12.18 0.46 8.78
C PHE A 21 -12.43 1.93 9.19
N PHE A 22 -13.04 2.75 8.33
CA PHE A 22 -13.21 4.18 8.54
C PHE A 22 -14.63 4.60 8.87
N THR A 23 -14.76 5.63 9.71
CA THR A 23 -16.03 6.32 9.97
C THR A 23 -16.36 7.29 8.84
N ARG A 24 -17.65 7.70 8.71
CA ARG A 24 -18.05 8.75 7.75
C ARG A 24 -17.19 10.01 7.83
N LYS A 25 -16.77 10.39 9.05
CA LYS A 25 -15.92 11.58 9.25
C LYS A 25 -14.51 11.38 8.71
N GLU A 26 -13.96 10.18 8.82
CA GLU A 26 -12.64 9.84 8.28
C GLU A 26 -12.67 9.75 6.75
N ILE A 27 -13.72 9.15 6.18
CA ILE A 27 -13.94 9.12 4.72
C ILE A 27 -13.99 10.55 4.14
N LEU A 28 -14.72 11.46 4.79
CA LEU A 28 -14.75 12.87 4.38
C LEU A 28 -13.40 13.58 4.53
N ARG A 29 -12.59 13.23 5.54
CA ARG A 29 -11.23 13.75 5.70
C ARG A 29 -10.29 13.23 4.62
N LEU A 30 -10.38 11.95 4.28
CA LEU A 30 -9.62 11.32 3.20
C LEU A 30 -9.95 11.97 1.86
N HIS A 31 -11.23 12.21 1.57
CA HIS A 31 -11.64 12.93 0.37
C HIS A 31 -11.10 14.37 0.35
N GLY A 32 -11.17 15.09 1.48
CA GLY A 32 -10.55 16.42 1.58
C GLY A 32 -9.06 16.40 1.22
N ARG A 33 -8.30 15.43 1.73
CA ARG A 33 -6.88 15.23 1.37
C ARG A 33 -6.70 14.86 -0.10
N TYR A 34 -7.53 13.96 -0.63
CA TYR A 34 -7.50 13.55 -2.03
C TYR A 34 -7.78 14.75 -2.97
N HIS A 35 -8.70 15.63 -2.58
CA HIS A 35 -8.95 16.91 -3.26
C HIS A 35 -7.77 17.87 -3.16
N GLU A 36 -7.17 18.03 -1.97
CA GLU A 36 -6.00 18.90 -1.77
C GLU A 36 -4.80 18.49 -2.62
N LEU A 37 -4.62 17.20 -2.92
CA LEU A 37 -3.55 16.71 -3.78
C LEU A 37 -3.70 17.21 -5.21
N ALA A 38 -4.93 17.18 -5.74
CA ALA A 38 -5.21 17.60 -7.11
C ALA A 38 -6.52 18.39 -7.19
N PRO A 39 -6.55 19.65 -6.71
CA PRO A 39 -7.80 20.43 -6.62
C PRO A 39 -8.45 20.71 -7.98
N HIS A 40 -7.64 20.66 -9.05
CA HIS A 40 -8.09 20.85 -10.43
C HIS A 40 -8.66 19.59 -11.07
N LEU A 41 -8.34 18.40 -10.55
CA LEU A 41 -8.79 17.12 -11.09
C LEU A 41 -9.94 16.55 -10.26
N VAL A 42 -9.82 16.60 -8.94
CA VAL A 42 -10.76 16.00 -8.00
C VAL A 42 -11.86 17.01 -7.68
N PRO A 43 -13.13 16.76 -8.04
CA PRO A 43 -14.23 17.65 -7.65
C PRO A 43 -14.59 17.49 -6.16
N MET A 44 -15.17 18.54 -5.60
CA MET A 44 -15.76 18.51 -4.24
C MET A 44 -17.13 17.81 -4.19
N ASP A 45 -17.75 17.59 -5.35
CA ASP A 45 -18.99 16.81 -5.50
C ASP A 45 -18.63 15.45 -6.09
N TYR A 46 -18.80 14.40 -5.28
CA TYR A 46 -18.57 13.00 -5.63
C TYR A 46 -19.88 12.19 -5.68
N THR A 47 -21.04 12.85 -5.60
CA THR A 47 -22.35 12.19 -5.59
C THR A 47 -22.67 11.41 -6.87
N ASN A 48 -22.02 11.79 -7.98
CA ASN A 48 -22.14 11.10 -9.27
C ASN A 48 -21.00 10.11 -9.55
N ASP A 49 -20.16 9.82 -8.55
CA ASP A 49 -19.00 8.92 -8.63
C ASP A 49 -18.10 9.19 -9.86
N PRO A 50 -17.47 10.38 -9.93
CA PRO A 50 -16.68 10.77 -11.08
C PRO A 50 -15.41 9.91 -11.17
N ASP A 51 -15.13 9.33 -12.34
CA ASP A 51 -13.91 8.57 -12.61
C ASP A 51 -12.69 9.51 -12.70
N VAL A 52 -12.15 9.87 -11.54
CA VAL A 52 -10.98 10.74 -11.40
C VAL A 52 -9.88 10.00 -10.66
N LYS A 53 -8.71 9.95 -11.29
CA LYS A 53 -7.51 9.36 -10.71
C LYS A 53 -6.44 10.43 -10.44
N VAL A 54 -5.88 10.43 -9.24
CA VAL A 54 -4.76 11.30 -8.87
C VAL A 54 -3.46 10.66 -9.34
N PRO A 55 -2.58 11.40 -10.04
CA PRO A 55 -1.30 10.88 -10.50
C PRO A 55 -0.37 10.42 -9.37
N LEU A 56 0.35 9.30 -9.61
CA LEU A 56 1.37 8.73 -8.72
C LEU A 56 2.28 9.80 -8.11
N ALA A 57 2.77 10.72 -8.93
CA ALA A 57 3.71 11.77 -8.56
C ALA A 57 3.20 12.68 -7.42
N LEU A 58 1.89 12.88 -7.30
CA LEU A 58 1.32 13.69 -6.21
C LEU A 58 1.20 12.87 -4.93
N ILE A 59 0.81 11.60 -5.04
CA ILE A 59 0.58 10.70 -3.91
C ILE A 59 1.90 10.32 -3.22
N VAL A 60 2.97 10.05 -3.98
CA VAL A 60 4.28 9.71 -3.40
C VAL A 60 4.95 10.89 -2.70
N ASN A 61 4.53 12.13 -3.00
CA ASN A 61 5.08 13.33 -2.36
C ASN A 61 4.33 13.72 -1.08
N MET A 62 3.31 12.96 -0.69
CA MET A 62 2.58 13.16 0.55
C MET A 62 3.50 13.02 1.75
N PRO A 63 3.39 13.87 2.78
CA PRO A 63 4.20 13.78 4.00
C PRO A 63 4.22 12.39 4.63
N GLU A 64 3.10 11.68 4.54
CA GLU A 64 2.88 10.33 5.08
C GLU A 64 3.69 9.24 4.35
N LEU A 65 4.02 9.47 3.07
CA LEU A 65 4.70 8.50 2.20
C LEU A 65 6.12 8.95 1.77
N LYS A 66 6.41 10.24 1.79
CA LYS A 66 7.63 10.81 1.20
C LYS A 66 8.92 10.21 1.75
N GLU A 67 8.96 9.94 3.07
CA GLU A 67 10.11 9.36 3.75
C GLU A 67 10.21 7.83 3.58
N ASN A 68 9.17 7.18 3.04
CA ASN A 68 9.15 5.73 2.85
C ASN A 68 9.87 5.34 1.53
N PRO A 69 10.92 4.50 1.56
CA PRO A 69 11.65 4.07 0.36
C PRO A 69 10.81 3.21 -0.61
N PHE A 70 9.71 2.64 -0.11
CA PHE A 70 8.76 1.83 -0.88
C PHE A 70 7.54 2.61 -1.37
N ARG A 71 7.46 3.93 -1.15
CA ARG A 71 6.27 4.74 -1.50
C ARG A 71 5.73 4.52 -2.91
N ASN A 72 6.59 4.41 -3.93
CA ASN A 72 6.14 4.16 -5.30
C ASN A 72 5.48 2.78 -5.41
N ARG A 73 6.10 1.73 -4.83
CA ARG A 73 5.57 0.37 -4.83
C ARG A 73 4.28 0.26 -4.03
N ILE A 74 4.19 0.94 -2.90
CA ILE A 74 2.95 1.03 -2.12
C ILE A 74 1.84 1.55 -3.04
N VAL A 75 2.01 2.74 -3.62
CA VAL A 75 0.98 3.34 -4.48
C VAL A 75 0.69 2.47 -5.72
N GLU A 76 1.71 1.94 -6.39
CA GLU A 76 1.53 1.02 -7.54
C GLU A 76 0.75 -0.24 -7.15
N SER A 77 0.94 -0.78 -5.94
CA SER A 77 0.25 -1.99 -5.47
C SER A 77 -1.24 -1.78 -5.22
N PHE A 78 -1.67 -0.55 -4.93
CA PHE A 78 -3.09 -0.21 -4.76
C PHE A 78 -3.74 0.27 -6.06
N SER A 79 -2.95 0.63 -7.07
CA SER A 79 -3.46 1.06 -8.36
C SER A 79 -3.96 -0.13 -9.17
N GLU A 80 -5.22 -0.09 -9.62
CA GLU A 80 -5.81 -1.15 -10.45
C GLU A 80 -5.09 -1.35 -11.78
N ASP A 81 -4.56 -0.27 -12.37
CA ASP A 81 -3.87 -0.29 -13.67
C ASP A 81 -2.35 -0.52 -13.54
N GLY A 82 -1.84 -0.61 -12.30
CA GLY A 82 -0.42 -0.75 -11.99
C GLY A 82 0.45 0.43 -12.44
N GLN A 83 -0.14 1.53 -12.93
CA GLN A 83 0.58 2.75 -13.32
C GLN A 83 0.78 3.69 -12.12
N GLY A 84 0.17 3.39 -10.98
CA GLY A 84 0.28 4.17 -9.75
C GLY A 84 -0.67 5.37 -9.68
N ASN A 85 -1.58 5.52 -10.64
CA ASN A 85 -2.66 6.49 -10.53
C ASN A 85 -3.75 5.87 -9.66
N LEU A 86 -4.11 6.54 -8.57
CA LEU A 86 -5.13 6.03 -7.65
C LEU A 86 -6.45 6.74 -7.89
N SER A 87 -7.53 5.98 -7.96
CA SER A 87 -8.88 6.49 -7.77
C SER A 87 -9.13 6.82 -6.30
N PHE A 88 -10.27 7.46 -5.98
CA PHE A 88 -10.62 7.69 -4.57
C PHE A 88 -10.82 6.37 -3.83
N ASN A 89 -11.38 5.33 -4.48
CA ASN A 89 -11.54 3.99 -3.90
C ASN A 89 -10.18 3.39 -3.54
N ASP A 90 -9.23 3.38 -4.49
CA ASP A 90 -7.89 2.85 -4.26
C ASP A 90 -7.16 3.60 -3.13
N PHE A 91 -7.37 4.91 -3.06
CA PHE A 91 -6.80 5.77 -2.04
C PHE A 91 -7.37 5.44 -0.65
N VAL A 92 -8.69 5.23 -0.54
CA VAL A 92 -9.32 4.80 0.71
C VAL A 92 -8.84 3.39 1.10
N ASP A 93 -8.76 2.47 0.15
CA ASP A 93 -8.28 1.10 0.38
C ASP A 93 -6.81 1.08 0.85
N MET A 94 -5.96 1.90 0.23
CA MET A 94 -4.57 2.10 0.65
C MET A 94 -4.48 2.46 2.12
N PHE A 95 -5.22 3.48 2.55
CA PHE A 95 -5.21 3.88 3.96
C PHE A 95 -5.92 2.90 4.87
N SER A 96 -6.93 2.19 4.38
CA SER A 96 -7.65 1.16 5.12
C SER A 96 -6.72 0.00 5.48
N VAL A 97 -5.93 -0.49 4.52
CA VAL A 97 -4.94 -1.56 4.73
C VAL A 97 -3.77 -1.11 5.60
N LEU A 98 -3.31 0.13 5.42
CA LEU A 98 -2.19 0.69 6.18
C LEU A 98 -2.60 1.16 7.58
N SER A 99 -3.89 1.10 7.92
CA SER A 99 -4.40 1.37 9.25
C SER A 99 -3.90 0.36 10.28
N GLU A 100 -3.75 0.78 11.54
CA GLU A 100 -3.47 -0.12 12.65
C GLU A 100 -4.60 -1.15 12.87
N MET A 101 -5.83 -0.81 12.45
CA MET A 101 -7.01 -1.66 12.61
C MET A 101 -7.12 -2.79 11.57
N ALA A 102 -6.32 -2.75 10.50
CA ALA A 102 -6.42 -3.73 9.43
C ALA A 102 -5.99 -5.14 9.88
N PRO A 103 -6.70 -6.20 9.46
CA PRO A 103 -6.33 -7.59 9.74
C PRO A 103 -4.91 -7.91 9.28
N ARG A 104 -4.23 -8.78 10.03
CA ARG A 104 -2.87 -9.23 9.70
C ARG A 104 -2.79 -9.90 8.33
N GLU A 105 -3.79 -10.70 7.98
CA GLU A 105 -3.88 -11.38 6.67
C GLU A 105 -3.91 -10.36 5.53
N LEU A 106 -4.73 -9.32 5.64
CA LEU A 106 -4.82 -8.26 4.63
C LEU A 106 -3.49 -7.52 4.48
N LYS A 107 -2.82 -7.22 5.60
CA LYS A 107 -1.48 -6.61 5.58
C LYS A 107 -0.44 -7.52 4.96
N ALA A 108 -0.47 -8.83 5.23
CA ALA A 108 0.45 -9.80 4.64
C ALA A 108 0.28 -9.88 3.11
N ILE A 109 -0.96 -9.87 2.61
CA ILE A 109 -1.25 -9.87 1.16
C ILE A 109 -0.65 -8.64 0.48
N TYR A 110 -0.89 -7.45 1.03
CA TYR A 110 -0.35 -6.23 0.43
C TYR A 110 1.16 -6.09 0.61
N ALA A 111 1.70 -6.52 1.75
CA ALA A 111 3.14 -6.61 1.93
C ALA A 111 3.76 -7.51 0.86
N PHE A 112 3.20 -8.70 0.62
CA PHE A 112 3.66 -9.59 -0.46
C PHE A 112 3.66 -8.88 -1.81
N LYS A 113 2.56 -8.21 -2.16
CA LYS A 113 2.41 -7.45 -3.42
C LYS A 113 3.40 -6.29 -3.56
N ILE A 114 3.80 -5.65 -2.46
CA ILE A 114 4.78 -4.56 -2.47
C ILE A 114 6.20 -5.07 -2.69
N TYR A 115 6.52 -6.23 -2.10
CA TYR A 115 7.83 -6.86 -2.20
C TYR A 115 8.03 -7.61 -3.52
N ASP A 116 6.97 -8.15 -4.11
CA ASP A 116 6.98 -8.71 -5.47
C ASP A 116 7.12 -7.57 -6.50
N PHE A 117 8.31 -7.37 -7.10
CA PHE A 117 8.52 -6.30 -8.10
C PHE A 117 8.15 -6.71 -9.52
N ASN A 118 8.24 -8.01 -9.85
CA ASN A 118 7.99 -8.51 -11.19
C ASN A 118 6.51 -8.92 -11.41
N VAL A 119 5.71 -8.91 -10.34
CA VAL A 119 4.28 -9.22 -10.30
C VAL A 119 4.01 -10.66 -10.78
N ASP A 120 4.92 -11.59 -10.48
CA ASP A 120 4.77 -13.00 -10.81
C ASP A 120 4.08 -13.82 -9.71
N ASN A 121 3.72 -13.18 -8.59
CA ASN A 121 3.19 -13.77 -7.36
C ASN A 121 4.20 -14.66 -6.61
N TYR A 122 5.49 -14.43 -6.82
CA TYR A 122 6.59 -15.02 -6.07
C TYR A 122 7.58 -13.94 -5.67
N ILE A 123 8.16 -14.04 -4.48
CA ILE A 123 9.30 -13.19 -4.11
C ILE A 123 10.56 -13.95 -4.46
N CYS A 124 11.27 -13.48 -5.49
CA CYS A 124 12.52 -14.04 -5.94
C CYS A 124 13.72 -13.32 -5.32
N LYS A 125 14.92 -13.88 -5.51
CA LYS A 125 16.18 -13.25 -5.08
C LYS A 125 16.31 -11.80 -5.59
N GLU A 126 15.96 -11.56 -6.85
CA GLU A 126 16.01 -10.24 -7.48
C GLU A 126 15.10 -9.20 -6.79
N ASP A 127 13.95 -9.64 -6.27
CA ASP A 127 13.00 -8.77 -5.55
C ASP A 127 13.51 -8.42 -4.16
N LEU A 128 14.12 -9.39 -3.48
CA LEU A 128 14.79 -9.18 -2.19
C LEU A 128 16.02 -8.26 -2.35
N GLU A 129 16.80 -8.41 -3.41
CA GLU A 129 17.94 -7.53 -3.69
C GLU A 129 17.49 -6.07 -3.86
N LYS A 130 16.45 -5.83 -4.67
CA LYS A 130 15.86 -4.49 -4.84
C LYS A 130 15.32 -3.93 -3.53
N THR A 131 14.67 -4.78 -2.74
CA THR A 131 14.15 -4.42 -1.41
C THR A 131 15.26 -4.00 -0.46
N LEU A 132 16.31 -4.82 -0.34
CA LEU A 132 17.45 -4.55 0.52
C LEU A 132 18.18 -3.28 0.10
N ASN A 133 18.43 -3.09 -1.20
CA ASN A 133 19.07 -1.88 -1.72
C ASN A 133 18.26 -0.62 -1.38
N LYS A 134 16.93 -0.69 -1.44
CA LYS A 134 16.04 0.41 -1.02
C LYS A 134 16.09 0.70 0.48
N LEU A 135 16.20 -0.33 1.31
CA LEU A 135 16.26 -0.19 2.77
C LEU A 135 17.62 0.34 3.24
N THR A 136 18.71 -0.18 2.68
CA THR A 136 20.08 0.16 3.06
C THR A 136 20.63 1.36 2.29
N LYS A 137 19.83 1.96 1.39
CA LYS A 137 20.25 3.08 0.54
C LYS A 137 21.54 2.78 -0.24
N GLU A 138 21.68 1.54 -0.69
CA GLU A 138 22.85 1.03 -1.43
C GLU A 138 24.17 1.09 -0.62
N GLU A 139 24.11 1.09 0.72
CA GLU A 139 25.30 1.09 1.57
C GLU A 139 25.95 -0.31 1.71
N LEU A 140 25.23 -1.38 1.38
CA LEU A 140 25.74 -2.74 1.41
C LEU A 140 26.48 -3.11 0.13
N THR A 141 27.50 -3.95 0.25
CA THR A 141 28.17 -4.53 -0.91
C THR A 141 27.27 -5.56 -1.62
N PRO A 142 27.44 -5.76 -2.94
CA PRO A 142 26.68 -6.79 -3.66
C PRO A 142 26.82 -8.18 -3.04
N GLU A 143 27.97 -8.50 -2.45
CA GLU A 143 28.23 -9.78 -1.78
C GLU A 143 27.40 -9.95 -0.51
N GLU A 144 27.30 -8.89 0.31
CA GLU A 144 26.47 -8.89 1.52
C GLU A 144 24.98 -8.97 1.19
N VAL A 145 24.52 -8.24 0.19
CA VAL A 145 23.12 -8.30 -0.28
C VAL A 145 22.81 -9.72 -0.76
N ASN A 146 23.66 -10.31 -1.60
CA ASN A 146 23.50 -11.68 -2.07
C ASN A 146 23.41 -12.68 -0.91
N LEU A 147 24.30 -12.58 0.07
CA LEU A 147 24.34 -13.48 1.22
C LEU A 147 23.06 -13.39 2.06
N VAL A 148 22.55 -12.17 2.29
CA VAL A 148 21.29 -11.96 3.04
C VAL A 148 20.09 -12.50 2.26
N CYS A 149 20.02 -12.24 0.95
CA CYS A 149 18.95 -12.77 0.10
C CYS A 149 18.95 -14.31 0.07
N GLU A 150 20.11 -14.93 -0.08
CA GLU A 150 20.23 -16.40 -0.09
C GLU A 150 19.79 -17.02 1.22
N LYS A 151 20.24 -16.46 2.36
CA LYS A 151 19.81 -16.93 3.67
C LYS A 151 18.31 -16.72 3.93
N ALA A 152 17.77 -15.59 3.50
CA ALA A 152 16.34 -15.31 3.65
C ALA A 152 15.49 -16.31 2.87
N ILE A 153 15.89 -16.65 1.63
CA ILE A 153 15.21 -17.69 0.84
C ILE A 153 15.40 -19.05 1.48
N GLU A 154 16.62 -19.45 1.83
CA GLU A 154 16.91 -20.76 2.45
C GLU A 154 16.12 -20.99 3.75
N GLU A 155 15.87 -19.95 4.55
CA GLU A 155 15.09 -20.05 5.79
C GLU A 155 13.57 -20.02 5.58
N ALA A 156 13.09 -19.35 4.52
CA ALA A 156 11.66 -19.13 4.30
C ALA A 156 11.04 -20.09 3.27
N ASP A 157 11.82 -20.56 2.30
CA ASP A 157 11.42 -21.50 1.23
C ASP A 157 11.16 -22.89 1.82
N LEU A 158 9.87 -23.28 1.90
CA LEU A 158 9.47 -24.56 2.46
C LEU A 158 9.42 -25.69 1.42
N ASP A 159 9.26 -25.35 0.14
CA ASP A 159 9.06 -26.32 -0.94
C ASP A 159 10.31 -26.53 -1.81
N GLY A 160 11.33 -25.70 -1.63
CA GLY A 160 12.65 -25.79 -2.26
C GLY A 160 12.68 -25.30 -3.70
N ASP A 161 11.71 -24.48 -4.13
CA ASP A 161 11.63 -23.97 -5.50
C ASP A 161 12.52 -22.73 -5.74
N SER A 162 13.26 -22.29 -4.72
CA SER A 162 14.15 -21.10 -4.73
C SER A 162 13.40 -19.78 -4.92
N LYS A 163 12.11 -19.77 -4.64
CA LYS A 163 11.22 -18.61 -4.63
C LYS A 163 10.37 -18.67 -3.36
N LEU A 164 9.75 -17.55 -3.00
CA LEU A 164 8.82 -17.53 -1.88
C LEU A 164 7.42 -17.35 -2.41
N SER A 165 6.59 -18.37 -2.27
CA SER A 165 5.17 -18.27 -2.51
C SER A 165 4.50 -17.44 -1.40
N PHE A 166 3.23 -17.07 -1.60
CA PHE A 166 2.46 -16.40 -0.54
C PHE A 166 2.41 -17.23 0.76
N ALA A 167 2.37 -18.56 0.66
CA ALA A 167 2.33 -19.45 1.83
C ALA A 167 3.65 -19.42 2.61
N ASP A 168 4.79 -19.40 1.91
CA ASP A 168 6.12 -19.29 2.51
C ASP A 168 6.27 -17.94 3.21
N PHE A 169 5.84 -16.87 2.54
CA PHE A 169 5.87 -15.51 3.09
C PHE A 169 4.96 -15.35 4.30
N GLU A 170 3.75 -15.92 4.28
CA GLU A 170 2.83 -15.92 5.42
C GLU A 170 3.46 -16.65 6.63
N ASN A 171 4.05 -17.83 6.39
CA ASN A 171 4.77 -18.56 7.43
C ASN A 171 5.97 -17.76 7.97
N MET A 172 6.73 -17.10 7.10
CA MET A 172 7.85 -16.23 7.50
C MET A 172 7.37 -15.07 8.40
N ILE A 173 6.31 -14.36 7.99
CA ILE A 173 5.72 -13.26 8.77
C ILE A 173 5.18 -13.76 10.11
N SER A 174 4.57 -14.94 10.16
CA SER A 174 4.05 -15.52 11.40
C SER A 174 5.16 -15.73 12.45
N ARG A 175 6.40 -15.97 12.00
CA ARG A 175 7.59 -16.12 12.84
C ARG A 175 8.25 -14.78 13.21
N ALA A 176 7.94 -13.72 12.48
CA ALA A 176 8.47 -12.37 12.66
C ALA A 176 7.34 -11.36 12.96
N PRO A 177 6.72 -11.40 14.16
CA PRO A 177 5.58 -10.55 14.50
C PRO A 177 5.90 -9.05 14.45
N ASP A 178 7.18 -8.68 14.62
CA ASP A 178 7.65 -7.30 14.54
C ASP A 178 7.54 -6.73 13.12
N PHE A 179 7.56 -7.57 12.08
CA PHE A 179 7.44 -7.13 10.69
C PHE A 179 6.11 -6.40 10.44
N LEU A 180 4.98 -7.01 10.81
CA LEU A 180 3.66 -6.39 10.66
C LEU A 180 3.45 -5.20 11.60
N SER A 181 4.17 -5.16 12.73
CA SER A 181 4.07 -4.04 13.67
C SER A 181 4.61 -2.73 13.09
N THR A 182 5.54 -2.81 12.13
CA THR A 182 6.10 -1.64 11.42
C THR A 182 5.34 -1.31 10.13
N PHE A 183 4.40 -2.17 9.72
CA PHE A 183 3.59 -2.03 8.51
C PHE A 183 2.29 -1.26 8.79
N HIS A 184 2.42 0.01 9.15
CA HIS A 184 1.29 0.92 9.30
C HIS A 184 1.68 2.37 8.96
N ILE A 185 0.74 3.16 8.44
CA ILE A 185 0.89 4.60 8.22
C ILE A 185 -0.15 5.32 9.08
N ARG A 186 0.31 6.30 9.86
CA ARG A 186 -0.58 7.16 10.65
C ARG A 186 -0.92 8.41 9.84
N ILE A 187 -2.21 8.69 9.72
CA ILE A 187 -2.80 9.89 9.09
C ILE A 187 -3.19 10.88 10.17
#